data_AF-A0A964KR82-F1
#
_entry.id   AF-A0A964KR82-F1
#
_cell.length_a   1.000
_cell.length_b   1.000
_cell.length_c   1.000
_cell.angle_alpha   90.00
_cell.angle_beta   90.00
_cell.angle_gamma   90.00
#
_symmetry.space_group_name_H-M   'P 1'
#
loop_
_entity.id
_entity.type
_entity.pdbx_description
1 polymer ?
#
loop_
_entity_poly.entity_id
_entity_poly.type
_entity_poly.pdbx_seq_one_letter_code
_entity_poly.pdbx_strand_id
1 'polypeptide(L)' 'MQVNVKNPPGGTHEYNGQTYYFCGPGCRVAFSKDPQAYLSGEKHMKM' A
#
# COMPACT_ATOMS: atom_id res chain seq x y z
N MET A 1 4.29 -11.60 8.86
CA MET A 1 4.86 -10.90 7.68
C MET A 1 5.05 -9.44 8.07
N GLN A 2 6.27 -9.04 8.44
CA GLN A 2 6.59 -7.64 8.75
C GLN A 2 7.03 -6.97 7.46
N VAL A 3 6.19 -6.10 6.90
CA VAL A 3 6.63 -5.17 5.86
C VAL A 3 7.61 -4.20 6.51
N ASN A 4 8.88 -4.23 6.10
CA ASN A 4 9.87 -3.27 6.58
C ASN A 4 9.61 -1.92 5.91
N VAL A 5 8.80 -1.08 6.58
CA VAL A 5 8.39 0.27 6.15
C VAL A 5 9.57 1.25 6.02
N LYS A 6 10.74 0.91 6.57
CA LYS A 6 11.91 1.79 6.65
C LYS A 6 12.55 2.15 5.30
N ASN A 7 12.38 1.34 4.26
CA ASN A 7 12.89 1.66 2.91
C ASN A 7 12.10 0.88 1.84
N PRO A 8 10.94 1.39 1.39
CA PRO A 8 10.13 0.72 0.37
C PRO A 8 10.76 0.94 -1.02
N PRO A 9 11.31 -0.10 -1.68
CA PRO A 9 11.90 0.05 -3.01
C PRO A 9 10.86 0.40 -4.09
N GLY A 10 9.56 0.22 -3.80
CA GLY A 10 8.45 0.64 -4.64
C GLY A 10 7.91 2.04 -4.38
N GLY A 11 8.45 2.76 -3.39
CA GLY A 11 7.98 4.08 -2.96
C GLY A 11 6.71 4.04 -2.11
N THR A 12 6.12 5.23 -1.93
CA THR A 12 4.91 5.44 -1.14
C THR A 12 3.80 6.09 -1.96
N HIS A 13 2.55 5.90 -1.53
CA HIS A 13 1.39 6.57 -2.09
C HIS A 13 0.42 6.96 -0.98
N GLU A 14 -0.05 8.20 -1.00
CA GLU A 14 -1.01 8.70 -0.03
C GLU A 14 -2.42 8.57 -0.60
N TYR A 15 -3.29 7.85 0.10
CA TYR A 15 -4.68 7.67 -0.30
C TYR A 15 -5.58 7.76 0.92
N ASN A 16 -6.61 8.62 0.84
CA ASN A 16 -7.60 8.82 1.91
C ASN A 16 -6.98 9.14 3.29
N GLY A 17 -5.89 9.92 3.29
CA GLY A 17 -5.15 10.28 4.50
C GLY A 17 -4.27 9.18 5.10
N GLN A 18 -4.13 8.03 4.42
CA GLN A 18 -3.19 6.97 4.79
C GLN A 18 -2.05 6.87 3.79
N THR A 19 -0.82 6.76 4.30
CA THR A 19 0.37 6.50 3.49
C THR A 19 0.58 4.99 3.32
N TYR A 20 0.50 4.51 2.09
CA TYR A 20 0.76 3.13 1.70
C TYR A 20 2.19 2.98 1.18
N TYR A 21 2.84 1.87 1.54
CA TYR A 21 4.23 1.56 1.21
C TYR A 21 4.26 0.35 0.28
N PHE A 22 4.98 0.46 -0.83
CA PHE A 22 5.01 -0.58 -1.86
C PHE A 22 6.37 -1.26 -1.93
N CYS A 23 6.36 -2.58 -2.11
CA CYS A 23 7.58 -3.37 -2.32
C CYS A 23 8.15 -3.27 -3.74
N GLY A 24 7.44 -2.63 -4.68
CA GLY A 24 7.95 -2.42 -6.03
C GLY A 24 7.11 -1.41 -6.84
N PRO A 25 7.70 -0.83 -7.90
CA PRO A 25 7.02 0.17 -8.72
C PRO A 25 5.78 -0.40 -9.44
N GLY A 26 5.78 -1.70 -9.77
CA GLY A 26 4.62 -2.38 -10.35
C GLY A 26 3.41 -2.40 -9.42
N CYS A 27 3.63 -2.65 -8.12
CA CYS A 27 2.56 -2.61 -7.12
C CYS A 27 2.00 -1.19 -6.96
N ARG A 28 2.86 -0.17 -6.98
CA ARG A 28 2.43 1.24 -6.91
C ARG A 28 1.57 1.63 -8.12
N VAL A 29 1.97 1.22 -9.33
CA VAL A 29 1.22 1.53 -10.56
C VAL A 29 -0.13 0.82 -10.57
N ALA A 30 -0.18 -0.45 -10.15
CA ALA A 30 -1.43 -1.20 -10.06
C ALA A 30 -2.36 -0.58 -9.00
N PHE A 31 -1.83 -0.22 -7.83
CA PHE A 31 -2.56 0.49 -6.79
C PHE A 31 -3.08 1.86 -7.27
N SER A 32 -2.31 2.61 -8.05
CA SER A 32 -2.75 3.89 -8.61
C SER A 32 -3.88 3.74 -9.63
N LYS A 33 -4.03 2.58 -10.28
CA LYS A 33 -5.10 2.32 -11.24
C LYS A 33 -6.41 1.98 -10.55
N ASP A 34 -6.35 1.17 -9.49
CA ASP A 34 -7.54 0.76 -8.75
C ASP A 34 -7.27 0.66 -7.25
N PRO A 35 -7.06 1.79 -6.56
CA PRO A 35 -6.69 1.77 -5.13
C PRO A 35 -7.80 1.13 -4.30
N GLN A 36 -9.06 1.33 -4.68
CA GLN A 36 -10.21 0.77 -3.98
C GLN A 36 -10.18 -0.77 -3.93
N ALA A 37 -9.88 -1.46 -5.04
CA ALA A 37 -9.77 -2.92 -5.04
C ALA A 37 -8.65 -3.45 -4.13
N TYR A 38 -7.53 -2.74 -4.02
CA TYR A 38 -6.43 -3.12 -3.10
C TYR A 38 -6.74 -2.77 -1.64
N LEU A 39 -7.54 -1.73 -1.40
CA LEU A 39 -7.91 -1.24 -0.07
C LEU A 39 -9.17 -1.88 0.51
N SER A 40 -10.04 -2.45 -0.32
CA SER A 40 -11.16 -3.29 0.12
C SER A 40 -10.71 -4.55 0.87
N GLY A 41 -9.41 -4.73 1.11
CA GLY A 41 -8.85 -5.83 1.90
C GLY A 41 -9.56 -6.01 3.24
N GLU A 42 -10.41 -7.04 3.32
CA GLU A 42 -11.07 -7.60 4.51
C GLU A 42 -10.08 -8.14 5.57
N LYS A 43 -8.95 -7.48 5.83
CA LYS A 43 -7.94 -7.96 6.77
C LYS A 43 -7.35 -6.85 7.60
N HIS A 44 -8.08 -6.55 8.68
CA HIS A 44 -7.56 -6.45 10.04
C HIS A 44 -6.29 -5.61 10.23
N MET A 45 -6.49 -4.42 10.79
CA MET A 45 -5.81 -4.10 12.04
C MET A 45 -6.85 -3.58 13.02
N LYS A 46 -7.27 -4.50 13.90
CA LYS A 46 -7.86 -4.19 15.20
C LYS A 46 -7.03 -3.12 15.88
N MET A 47 -7.71 -2.09 16.38
CA MET A 47 -7.38 -1.57 17.70
C MET A 47 -8.21 -2.35 18.71
#